data_AF-A0A7V8X9Y4-F1
#
_entry.id   AF-A0A7V8X9Y4-F1
#
_cell.length_a   1.000
_cell.length_b   1.000
_cell.length_c   1.000
_cell.angle_alpha   90.00
_cell.angle_beta   90.00
_cell.angle_gamma   90.00
#
_symmetry.space_group_name_H-M   'P 1'
#
loop_
_entity.id
_entity.type
_entity.pdbx_description
1 polymer ?
#
loop_
_entity_poly.entity_id
_entity_poly.type
_entity_poly.pdbx_seq_one_letter_code
_entity_poly.pdbx_strand_id
1 'polypeptide(L)'
;MTLPGAPEAAPAAARTPWWCVACGSIGTADLIQNVALFLPFGFALASAGMRKGAAVALIVALTFGVELLQASVIVGRDASLGDVLANTAGGVLGWIAATRRRQLLTPGRRGALAAVVAIGAAFAIVATMATGLLQPALSLAEYTRARMAPTVAGRPRFGGEVLKFSVNGETYADRDVPRSLPRGDIEAEVTLTWPGRSKGTATIARIDGLSGDAVLSIDQRSTSIRVHAFSHASAWRLRTPMVDVPIPPGIVAGDTVAVRFNWQGTDVALVATSSRGASRTAGRYHPSDGWMLLNPFTGGLAFDRRRTIWTVIWVLTWSAAFGWYLWRALLSTSTALSEP
;
A
#
# COMPACT_ATOMS: atom_id res chain seq x y z
N MET A 1 6.56 0.30 -13.45
CA MET A 1 6.67 0.31 -11.98
C MET A 1 6.03 -0.98 -11.51
N THR A 2 6.80 -2.05 -11.52
CA THR A 2 6.31 -3.42 -11.35
C THR A 2 6.69 -3.88 -9.95
N LEU A 3 5.72 -4.37 -9.18
CA LEU A 3 6.03 -5.21 -8.04
C LEU A 3 6.93 -6.34 -8.55
N PRO A 4 8.08 -6.63 -7.93
CA PRO A 4 8.86 -7.79 -8.30
C PRO A 4 7.94 -9.00 -8.22
N GLY A 5 7.88 -9.80 -9.29
CA GLY A 5 7.25 -11.10 -9.22
C GLY A 5 7.87 -11.84 -8.05
N ALA A 6 7.09 -12.00 -6.97
CA ALA A 6 7.51 -12.84 -5.87
C ALA A 6 7.13 -14.25 -6.31
N PRO A 7 8.07 -15.18 -6.52
CA PRO A 7 7.73 -16.57 -6.83
C PRO A 7 6.74 -17.15 -5.80
N GLU A 8 6.79 -16.63 -4.58
CA GLU A 8 5.87 -16.88 -3.47
C GLU A 8 4.39 -16.58 -3.78
N ALA A 9 4.12 -15.63 -4.69
CA ALA A 9 2.77 -15.22 -5.07
C ALA A 9 2.16 -16.08 -6.19
N ALA A 10 2.95 -16.91 -6.88
CA ALA A 10 2.48 -17.71 -8.01
C ALA A 10 1.25 -18.61 -7.72
N PRO A 11 1.11 -19.26 -6.54
CA PRO A 11 -0.07 -20.08 -6.24
C PRO A 11 -1.33 -19.28 -5.94
N ALA A 12 -1.19 -18.04 -5.45
CA ALA A 12 -2.31 -17.13 -5.28
C ALA A 12 -2.74 -16.57 -6.64
N ALA A 13 -1.74 -16.22 -7.45
CA ALA A 13 -1.90 -15.76 -8.80
C ALA A 13 -2.73 -16.74 -9.68
N ALA A 14 -2.32 -18.01 -9.71
CA ALA A 14 -3.01 -19.05 -10.47
C ALA A 14 -4.50 -19.26 -10.11
N ARG A 15 -4.97 -18.76 -8.96
CA ARG A 15 -6.37 -18.85 -8.53
C ARG A 15 -7.21 -17.64 -8.92
N THR A 16 -6.59 -16.55 -9.34
CA THR A 16 -7.29 -15.33 -9.75
C THR A 16 -7.92 -15.55 -11.14
N PRO A 17 -9.25 -15.45 -11.29
CA PRO A 17 -9.86 -15.51 -12.62
C PRO A 17 -9.41 -14.30 -13.45
N TRP A 18 -9.07 -14.54 -14.72
CA TRP A 18 -8.64 -13.50 -15.65
C TRP A 18 -9.65 -12.34 -15.82
N TRP A 19 -10.94 -12.58 -15.58
CA TRP A 19 -12.00 -11.57 -15.68
C TRP A 19 -12.13 -10.67 -14.45
N CYS A 20 -11.34 -10.88 -13.39
CA CYS A 20 -11.46 -10.10 -12.18
C CYS A 20 -10.92 -8.67 -12.35
N VAL A 21 -11.66 -7.67 -11.85
CA VAL A 21 -11.35 -6.24 -12.03
C VAL A 21 -10.48 -5.65 -10.90
N ALA A 22 -10.56 -6.19 -9.69
CA ALA A 22 -9.81 -5.69 -8.54
C ALA A 22 -9.40 -6.82 -7.60
N CYS A 23 -8.84 -7.91 -8.12
CA CYS A 23 -8.48 -9.09 -7.35
C CYS A 23 -7.13 -8.99 -6.62
N GLY A 24 -6.90 -9.92 -5.71
CA GLY A 24 -5.72 -9.96 -4.86
C GLY A 24 -5.84 -9.08 -3.62
N SER A 25 -4.84 -9.18 -2.74
CA SER A 25 -4.81 -8.47 -1.45
C SER A 25 -4.68 -6.95 -1.57
N ILE A 26 -4.23 -6.46 -2.73
CA ILE A 26 -3.99 -5.03 -3.00
C ILE A 26 -4.61 -4.56 -4.34
N GLY A 27 -5.62 -5.27 -4.85
CA GLY A 27 -6.18 -5.05 -6.18
C GLY A 27 -6.68 -3.62 -6.46
N THR A 28 -7.24 -2.93 -5.46
CA THR A 28 -7.69 -1.53 -5.64
C THR A 28 -6.51 -0.58 -5.77
N ALA A 29 -5.44 -0.79 -5.00
CA ALA A 29 -4.23 0.02 -5.11
C ALA A 29 -3.57 -0.18 -6.48
N ASP A 30 -3.49 -1.43 -6.95
CA ASP A 30 -2.93 -1.75 -8.28
C ASP A 30 -3.77 -1.11 -9.41
N LEU A 31 -5.12 -1.15 -9.32
CA LEU A 31 -6.01 -0.46 -10.26
C LEU A 31 -5.73 1.05 -10.32
N ILE A 32 -5.62 1.73 -9.17
CA ILE A 32 -5.35 3.18 -9.12
C ILE A 32 -3.96 3.50 -9.69
N GLN A 33 -2.95 2.69 -9.35
CA GLN A 33 -1.58 2.86 -9.86
C GLN A 33 -1.53 2.71 -11.37
N ASN A 34 -2.26 1.75 -11.93
CA ASN A 34 -2.33 1.49 -13.37
C ASN A 34 -2.99 2.64 -14.14
N VAL A 35 -4.09 3.20 -13.61
CA VAL A 35 -4.70 4.43 -14.15
C VAL A 35 -3.68 5.58 -14.16
N ALA A 36 -2.97 5.80 -13.04
CA ALA A 36 -1.98 6.87 -12.93
C ALA A 36 -0.79 6.68 -13.89
N LEU A 37 -0.36 5.43 -14.10
CA LEU A 37 0.76 5.07 -14.96
C LEU A 37 0.48 5.33 -16.45
N PHE A 38 -0.74 5.09 -16.91
CA PHE A 38 -1.12 5.26 -18.33
C PHE A 38 -1.60 6.67 -18.69
N LEU A 39 -1.89 7.51 -17.69
CA LEU A 39 -2.32 8.90 -17.91
C LEU A 39 -1.30 9.70 -18.76
N PRO A 40 0.02 9.69 -18.48
CA PRO A 40 1.01 10.38 -19.31
C PRO A 40 1.06 9.86 -20.75
N PHE A 41 0.87 8.55 -20.96
CA PHE A 41 0.88 7.95 -22.29
C PHE A 41 -0.28 8.49 -23.15
N GLY A 42 -1.50 8.46 -22.60
CA GLY A 42 -2.66 9.04 -23.27
C GLY A 42 -2.51 10.53 -23.59
N PHE A 43 -1.93 11.29 -22.65
CA PHE A 43 -1.62 12.70 -22.85
C PHE A 43 -0.66 12.92 -24.03
N ALA A 44 0.39 12.10 -24.13
CA ALA A 44 1.35 12.15 -25.22
C ALA A 44 0.71 11.86 -26.58
N LEU A 45 -0.16 10.84 -26.68
CA LEU A 45 -0.86 10.51 -27.93
C LEU A 45 -1.74 11.66 -28.44
N ALA A 46 -2.52 12.28 -27.56
CA ALA A 46 -3.31 13.46 -27.90
C ALA A 46 -2.43 14.66 -28.30
N SER A 47 -1.30 14.85 -27.61
CA SER A 47 -0.34 15.93 -27.92
C SER A 47 0.35 15.72 -29.27
N ALA A 48 0.51 14.47 -29.70
CA ALA A 48 0.97 14.10 -31.03
C ALA A 48 -0.12 14.22 -32.13
N GLY A 49 -1.29 14.77 -31.80
CA GLY A 49 -2.38 14.98 -32.77
C GLY A 49 -3.19 13.71 -33.10
N MET A 50 -3.04 12.63 -32.33
CA MET A 50 -3.70 11.38 -32.62
C MET A 50 -5.21 11.44 -32.37
N ARG A 51 -6.01 11.06 -33.37
CA ARG A 51 -7.47 10.98 -33.26
C ARG A 51 -7.91 9.99 -32.17
N LYS A 52 -9.02 10.29 -31.50
CA LYS A 52 -9.55 9.50 -30.37
C LYS A 52 -9.59 8.00 -30.65
N GLY A 53 -10.16 7.57 -31.78
CA GLY A 53 -10.28 6.14 -32.10
C GLY A 53 -8.92 5.43 -32.25
N ALA A 54 -7.95 6.08 -32.91
CA ALA A 54 -6.61 5.52 -33.07
C ALA A 54 -5.84 5.50 -31.74
N ALA A 55 -5.96 6.55 -30.94
CA ALA A 55 -5.35 6.61 -29.61
C ALA A 55 -5.91 5.52 -28.69
N VAL A 56 -7.23 5.34 -28.64
CA VAL A 56 -7.87 4.28 -27.84
C VAL A 56 -7.44 2.90 -28.32
N ALA A 57 -7.45 2.64 -29.63
CA ALA A 57 -7.01 1.36 -30.18
C ALA A 57 -5.55 1.05 -29.81
N LEU A 58 -4.66 2.04 -29.90
CA LEU A 58 -3.25 1.88 -29.53
C LEU A 58 -3.06 1.65 -28.03
N ILE A 59 -3.81 2.38 -27.17
CA ILE A 59 -3.79 2.17 -25.72
C ILE A 59 -4.20 0.73 -25.41
N VAL A 60 -5.35 0.27 -25.94
CA VAL A 60 -5.86 -1.08 -25.72
C VAL A 60 -4.85 -2.12 -26.21
N ALA A 61 -4.30 -1.96 -27.41
CA ALA A 61 -3.31 -2.88 -27.97
C ALA A 61 -2.04 -2.95 -27.11
N LEU A 62 -1.51 -1.80 -26.67
CA LEU A 62 -0.35 -1.75 -25.80
C LEU A 62 -0.62 -2.43 -24.46
N THR A 63 -1.78 -2.16 -23.87
CA THR A 63 -2.18 -2.75 -22.60
C THR A 63 -2.32 -4.27 -22.70
N PHE A 64 -2.97 -4.81 -23.75
CA PHE A 64 -3.00 -6.25 -23.99
C PHE A 64 -1.59 -6.83 -24.18
N GLY A 65 -0.71 -6.11 -24.88
CA GLY A 65 0.68 -6.52 -25.06
C GLY A 65 1.45 -6.59 -23.73
N VAL A 66 1.25 -5.60 -22.84
CA VAL A 66 1.84 -5.59 -21.49
C VAL A 66 1.34 -6.77 -20.66
N GLU A 67 0.03 -7.02 -20.62
CA GLU A 67 -0.53 -8.15 -19.88
C GLU A 67 -0.03 -9.50 -20.41
N LEU A 68 0.03 -9.67 -21.74
CA LEU A 68 0.56 -10.88 -22.35
C LEU A 68 2.04 -11.08 -22.01
N LEU A 69 2.83 -10.00 -22.00
CA LEU A 69 4.24 -10.04 -21.61
C LEU A 69 4.39 -10.39 -20.12
N GLN A 70 3.55 -9.82 -19.25
CA GLN A 70 3.57 -10.13 -17.82
C GLN A 70 3.21 -11.60 -17.57
N ALA A 71 2.15 -12.10 -18.20
CA ALA A 71 1.73 -13.50 -18.08
C ALA A 71 2.80 -14.49 -18.58
N SER A 72 3.55 -14.13 -19.64
CA SER A 72 4.51 -15.04 -20.27
C SER A 72 5.92 -14.93 -19.70
N VAL A 73 6.35 -13.75 -19.23
CA VAL A 73 7.74 -13.50 -18.84
C VAL A 73 7.92 -13.29 -17.34
N ILE A 74 6.90 -12.78 -16.63
CA ILE A 74 7.03 -12.41 -15.21
C ILE A 74 6.32 -13.45 -14.34
N VAL A 75 7.08 -14.42 -13.86
CA VAL A 75 6.59 -15.46 -12.95
C VAL A 75 5.94 -14.84 -11.71
N GLY A 76 4.71 -15.26 -11.39
CA GLY A 76 3.97 -14.84 -10.21
C GLY A 76 3.18 -13.54 -10.36
N ARG A 77 3.02 -13.02 -11.60
CA ARG A 77 2.09 -11.93 -11.90
C ARG A 77 0.82 -12.46 -12.56
N ASP A 78 -0.32 -11.95 -12.11
CA ASP A 78 -1.61 -12.21 -12.74
C ASP A 78 -1.81 -11.26 -13.91
N ALA A 79 -2.13 -11.80 -15.09
CA ALA A 79 -2.78 -11.01 -16.11
C ALA A 79 -4.25 -10.88 -15.76
N SER A 80 -4.72 -9.64 -15.59
CA SER A 80 -6.11 -9.39 -15.20
C SER A 80 -6.81 -8.43 -16.16
N LEU A 81 -8.09 -8.71 -16.42
CA LEU A 81 -8.97 -7.78 -17.13
C LEU A 81 -9.05 -6.43 -16.40
N GLY A 82 -8.94 -6.44 -15.07
CA GLY A 82 -8.82 -5.23 -14.25
C GLY A 82 -7.69 -4.32 -14.67
N ASP A 83 -6.50 -4.88 -14.89
CA ASP A 83 -5.34 -4.13 -15.33
C ASP A 83 -5.54 -3.58 -16.74
N VAL A 84 -6.18 -4.37 -17.63
CA VAL A 84 -6.51 -3.89 -18.98
C VAL A 84 -7.43 -2.66 -18.93
N LEU A 85 -8.49 -2.75 -18.13
CA LEU A 85 -9.47 -1.68 -17.97
C LEU A 85 -8.85 -0.45 -17.29
N ALA A 86 -8.04 -0.64 -16.24
CA ALA A 86 -7.38 0.44 -15.51
C ALA A 86 -6.39 1.22 -16.38
N ASN A 87 -5.52 0.50 -17.09
CA ASN A 87 -4.56 1.10 -18.02
C ASN A 87 -5.28 1.84 -19.16
N THR A 88 -6.34 1.22 -19.71
CA THR A 88 -7.16 1.85 -20.76
C THR A 88 -7.84 3.13 -20.25
N ALA A 89 -8.43 3.09 -19.05
CA ALA A 89 -9.05 4.25 -18.41
C ALA A 89 -8.03 5.36 -18.18
N GLY A 90 -6.83 5.04 -17.66
CA GLY A 90 -5.72 5.98 -17.51
C GLY A 90 -5.35 6.66 -18.82
N GLY A 91 -5.15 5.88 -19.88
CA GLY A 91 -4.83 6.40 -21.22
C GLY A 91 -5.93 7.30 -21.79
N VAL A 92 -7.21 6.91 -21.65
CA VAL A 92 -8.34 7.73 -22.10
C VAL A 92 -8.43 9.04 -21.32
N LEU A 93 -8.28 9.00 -19.99
CA LEU A 93 -8.28 10.19 -19.14
C LEU A 93 -7.12 11.14 -19.48
N GLY A 94 -5.93 10.60 -19.72
CA GLY A 94 -4.77 11.34 -20.19
C GLY A 94 -5.01 12.04 -21.52
N TRP A 95 -5.61 11.33 -22.48
CA TRP A 95 -5.97 11.88 -23.79
C TRP A 95 -7.00 13.01 -23.65
N ILE A 96 -8.03 12.84 -22.81
CA ILE A 96 -9.03 13.88 -22.52
C ILE A 96 -8.35 15.10 -21.86
N ALA A 97 -7.45 14.88 -20.91
CA ALA A 97 -6.73 15.96 -20.24
C ALA A 97 -5.90 16.78 -21.23
N ALA A 98 -5.21 16.14 -22.17
CA ALA A 98 -4.43 16.81 -23.21
C ALA A 98 -5.28 17.61 -24.20
N THR A 99 -6.45 17.08 -24.60
CA THR A 99 -7.38 17.80 -25.50
C THR A 99 -8.06 18.98 -24.81
N ARG A 100 -8.28 18.87 -23.49
CA ARG A 100 -8.82 19.96 -22.65
C ARG A 100 -7.73 20.78 -21.94
N ARG A 101 -6.46 20.64 -22.31
CA ARG A 101 -5.33 21.26 -21.59
C ARG A 101 -5.48 22.77 -21.44
N ARG A 102 -6.03 23.46 -22.44
CA ARG A 102 -6.27 24.92 -22.36
C ARG A 102 -7.31 25.24 -21.29
N GLN A 103 -8.41 24.47 -21.23
CA GLN A 103 -9.44 24.66 -20.21
C GLN A 103 -8.91 24.36 -18.80
N LEU A 104 -8.03 23.35 -18.66
CA LEU A 104 -7.43 22.97 -17.39
C LEU A 104 -6.36 23.95 -16.91
N LEU A 105 -5.47 24.39 -17.81
CA LEU A 105 -4.36 25.29 -17.46
C LEU A 105 -4.78 26.76 -17.42
N THR A 106 -5.77 27.14 -18.23
CA THR A 106 -6.27 28.52 -18.33
C THR A 106 -7.79 28.57 -18.11
N PRO A 107 -8.31 28.12 -16.94
CA PRO A 107 -9.73 28.15 -16.66
C PRO A 107 -10.20 29.60 -16.44
N GLY A 108 -11.44 29.91 -16.83
CA GLY A 108 -12.10 31.13 -16.37
C GLY A 108 -12.41 31.07 -14.87
N ARG A 109 -12.74 32.21 -14.24
CA ARG A 109 -12.97 32.34 -12.78
C ARG A 109 -13.86 31.23 -12.19
N ARG A 110 -15.01 30.95 -12.80
CA ARG A 110 -15.94 29.92 -12.33
C ARG A 110 -15.30 28.52 -12.36
N GLY A 111 -14.60 28.19 -13.44
CA GLY A 111 -13.88 26.92 -13.57
C GLY A 111 -12.73 26.79 -12.57
N ALA A 112 -12.00 27.88 -12.35
CA ALA A 112 -10.91 27.93 -11.37
C ALA A 112 -11.42 27.74 -9.94
N LEU A 113 -12.49 28.43 -9.54
CA LEU A 113 -13.13 28.25 -8.23
C LEU A 113 -13.71 26.85 -8.04
N ALA A 114 -14.36 26.30 -9.08
CA ALA A 114 -14.85 24.92 -9.05
C ALA A 114 -13.69 23.93 -8.87
N ALA A 115 -12.54 24.15 -9.52
CA ALA A 115 -11.36 23.32 -9.33
C ALA A 115 -10.76 23.45 -7.92
N VAL A 116 -10.70 24.66 -7.35
CA VAL A 116 -10.27 24.87 -5.95
C VAL A 116 -11.14 24.07 -4.99
N VAL A 117 -12.47 24.18 -5.11
CA VAL A 117 -13.42 23.43 -4.27
C VAL A 117 -13.26 21.93 -4.47
N ALA A 118 -13.17 21.47 -5.72
CA ALA A 118 -13.03 20.04 -6.04
C ALA A 118 -11.72 19.46 -5.49
N ILE A 119 -10.59 20.15 -5.65
CA ILE A 119 -9.28 19.73 -5.14
C ILE A 119 -9.27 19.74 -3.61
N GLY A 120 -9.78 20.81 -2.99
CA GLY A 120 -9.88 20.91 -1.53
C GLY A 120 -10.76 19.80 -0.94
N ALA A 121 -11.92 19.55 -1.54
CA ALA A 121 -12.81 18.47 -1.14
C ALA A 121 -12.17 17.09 -1.33
N ALA A 122 -11.51 16.84 -2.47
CA ALA A 122 -10.81 15.59 -2.72
C ALA A 122 -9.68 15.36 -1.71
N PHE A 123 -8.88 16.38 -1.40
CA PHE A 123 -7.84 16.29 -0.38
C PHE A 123 -8.43 15.99 1.00
N ALA A 124 -9.50 16.69 1.40
CA ALA A 124 -10.18 16.46 2.67
C ALA A 124 -10.72 15.02 2.76
N ILE A 125 -11.39 14.53 1.71
CA ILE A 125 -11.88 13.15 1.64
C ILE A 125 -10.74 12.16 1.79
N VAL A 126 -9.64 12.32 1.04
CA VAL A 126 -8.50 11.40 1.11
C VAL A 126 -7.83 11.45 2.49
N ALA A 127 -7.69 12.62 3.10
CA ALA A 127 -7.12 12.79 4.43
C ALA A 127 -8.00 12.15 5.52
N THR A 128 -9.32 12.32 5.43
CA THR A 128 -10.28 11.68 6.34
C THR A 128 -10.29 10.16 6.14
N MET A 129 -10.36 9.69 4.90
CA MET A 129 -10.30 8.26 4.58
C MET A 129 -8.99 7.64 5.06
N ALA A 130 -7.84 8.30 4.87
CA ALA A 130 -6.55 7.80 5.34
C ALA A 130 -6.56 7.57 6.86
N THR A 131 -7.20 8.47 7.62
CA THR A 131 -7.30 8.35 9.08
C THR A 131 -8.07 7.10 9.51
N GLY A 132 -9.16 6.75 8.82
CA GLY A 132 -9.93 5.52 9.09
C GLY A 132 -9.28 4.26 8.50
N LEU A 133 -8.78 4.33 7.27
CA LEU A 133 -8.22 3.19 6.54
C LEU A 133 -6.89 2.69 7.15
N LEU A 134 -6.13 3.58 7.78
CA LEU A 134 -4.90 3.23 8.49
C LEU A 134 -5.15 2.78 9.94
N GLN A 135 -6.38 2.58 10.39
CA GLN A 135 -6.67 1.99 11.71
C GLN A 135 -6.67 0.46 11.65
N PRO A 136 -6.29 -0.22 12.75
CA PRO A 136 -6.33 -1.67 12.82
C PRO A 136 -7.77 -2.16 12.66
N ALA A 137 -7.95 -3.23 11.89
CA ALA A 137 -9.29 -3.76 11.58
C ALA A 137 -9.34 -5.28 11.68
N LEU A 138 -8.68 -5.84 12.71
CA LEU A 138 -8.68 -7.27 12.95
C LEU A 138 -10.11 -7.82 12.82
N SER A 139 -11.08 -7.28 13.57
CA SER A 139 -12.45 -7.80 13.61
C SER A 139 -13.21 -7.90 12.28
N LEU A 140 -12.72 -7.31 11.19
CA LEU A 140 -13.32 -7.46 9.86
C LEU A 140 -12.85 -8.70 9.11
N ALA A 141 -11.75 -9.29 9.53
CA ALA A 141 -11.22 -10.51 8.92
C ALA A 141 -11.71 -11.73 9.70
N GLU A 142 -12.23 -12.71 8.98
CA GLU A 142 -12.53 -14.03 9.53
C GLU A 142 -11.23 -14.86 9.55
N TYR A 143 -10.94 -15.52 10.67
CA TYR A 143 -9.68 -16.26 10.87
C TYR A 143 -9.87 -17.76 10.86
N THR A 144 -8.77 -18.45 10.58
CA THR A 144 -8.72 -19.90 10.63
C THR A 144 -7.73 -20.39 11.66
N ARG A 145 -6.47 -19.95 11.57
CA ARG A 145 -5.37 -20.59 12.28
C ARG A 145 -4.26 -19.62 12.64
N ALA A 146 -3.70 -19.79 13.84
CA ALA A 146 -2.47 -19.16 14.26
C ALA A 146 -1.36 -20.19 14.13
N ARG A 147 -0.29 -19.85 13.42
CA ARG A 147 0.85 -20.73 13.16
C ARG A 147 2.15 -20.13 13.66
N MET A 148 2.97 -20.96 14.29
CA MET A 148 4.32 -20.60 14.74
C MET A 148 5.36 -21.19 13.80
N ALA A 149 6.33 -20.39 13.39
CA ALA A 149 7.34 -20.70 12.39
C ALA A 149 6.80 -21.44 11.13
N PRO A 150 5.68 -21.00 10.52
CA PRO A 150 5.09 -21.73 9.41
C PRO A 150 6.01 -21.72 8.20
N THR A 151 6.02 -22.83 7.46
CA THR A 151 6.60 -22.86 6.12
C THR A 151 5.61 -22.22 5.16
N VAL A 152 5.95 -21.03 4.65
CA VAL A 152 5.16 -20.32 3.64
C VAL A 152 5.78 -20.57 2.27
N ALA A 153 4.97 -20.94 1.29
CA ALA A 153 5.44 -21.24 -0.06
C ALA A 153 6.28 -20.08 -0.62
N GLY A 154 7.48 -20.41 -1.13
CA GLY A 154 8.42 -19.45 -1.70
C GLY A 154 9.26 -18.64 -0.69
N ARG A 155 8.95 -18.70 0.62
CA ARG A 155 9.76 -18.06 1.66
C ARG A 155 10.78 -19.03 2.27
N PRO A 156 11.97 -18.57 2.67
CA PRO A 156 12.83 -19.37 3.53
C PRO A 156 12.13 -19.67 4.85
N ARG A 157 12.32 -20.89 5.36
CA ARG A 157 11.86 -21.28 6.70
C ARG A 157 12.59 -20.45 7.74
N PHE A 158 11.87 -20.02 8.79
CA PHE A 158 12.48 -19.38 9.94
C PHE A 158 13.42 -20.39 10.65
N GLY A 159 14.69 -20.01 10.80
CA GLY A 159 15.73 -20.91 11.33
C GLY A 159 15.78 -20.97 12.86
N GLY A 160 14.99 -20.15 13.55
CA GLY A 160 14.94 -20.09 15.01
C GLY A 160 13.74 -20.86 15.55
N GLU A 161 13.59 -20.82 16.86
CA GLU A 161 12.46 -21.41 17.58
C GLU A 161 11.55 -20.31 18.10
N VAL A 162 10.23 -20.50 17.99
CA VAL A 162 9.23 -19.60 18.55
C VAL A 162 8.76 -20.18 19.86
N LEU A 163 9.16 -19.56 20.96
CA LEU A 163 8.91 -20.01 22.33
C LEU A 163 7.52 -19.61 22.82
N LYS A 164 7.05 -18.42 22.42
CA LYS A 164 5.74 -17.89 22.76
C LYS A 164 5.22 -17.02 21.62
N PHE A 165 3.95 -17.14 21.30
CA PHE A 165 3.24 -16.20 20.44
C PHE A 165 1.89 -15.88 21.08
N SER A 166 1.61 -14.61 21.33
CA SER A 166 0.33 -14.16 21.88
C SER A 166 -0.19 -12.91 21.18
N VAL A 167 -1.51 -12.81 21.08
CA VAL A 167 -2.21 -11.63 20.55
C VAL A 167 -3.34 -11.27 21.50
N ASN A 168 -3.38 -10.01 21.92
CA ASN A 168 -4.31 -9.44 22.89
C ASN A 168 -4.38 -10.28 24.19
N GLY A 169 -3.22 -10.69 24.69
CA GLY A 169 -3.07 -11.51 25.90
C GLY A 169 -3.34 -13.01 25.71
N GLU A 170 -3.94 -13.43 24.60
CA GLU A 170 -4.18 -14.85 24.32
C GLU A 170 -2.95 -15.50 23.69
N THR A 171 -2.49 -16.62 24.24
CA THR A 171 -1.34 -17.38 23.71
C THR A 171 -1.80 -18.44 22.71
N TYR A 172 -1.11 -18.52 21.57
CA TYR A 172 -1.40 -19.45 20.48
C TYR A 172 -0.28 -20.47 20.34
N ALA A 173 -0.63 -21.75 20.36
CA ALA A 173 0.28 -22.87 20.13
C ALA A 173 -0.22 -23.67 18.92
N ASP A 174 0.19 -23.24 17.71
CA ASP A 174 -0.19 -23.82 16.39
C ASP A 174 -1.60 -24.44 16.36
N ARG A 175 -2.61 -23.61 16.66
CA ARG A 175 -3.99 -24.04 16.88
C ARG A 175 -4.96 -23.16 16.11
N ASP A 176 -6.17 -23.69 15.95
CA ASP A 176 -7.28 -22.90 15.42
C ASP A 176 -7.57 -21.72 16.37
N VAL A 177 -7.82 -20.55 15.79
CA VAL A 177 -8.05 -19.30 16.53
C VAL A 177 -9.54 -19.19 16.82
N PRO A 178 -9.96 -18.73 18.02
CA PRO A 178 -11.35 -18.37 18.25
C PRO A 178 -11.86 -17.44 17.14
N ARG A 179 -13.09 -17.65 16.67
CA ARG A 179 -13.65 -16.90 15.52
C ARG A 179 -13.68 -15.38 15.72
N SER A 180 -13.51 -14.88 16.94
CA SER A 180 -13.49 -13.45 17.25
C SER A 180 -12.27 -13.09 18.08
N LEU A 181 -11.31 -12.41 17.45
CA LEU A 181 -10.36 -11.58 18.19
C LEU A 181 -11.08 -10.34 18.75
N PRO A 182 -10.65 -9.78 19.88
CA PRO A 182 -11.19 -8.54 20.41
C PRO A 182 -11.19 -7.44 19.33
N ARG A 183 -12.28 -6.65 19.26
CA ARG A 183 -12.37 -5.51 18.36
C ARG A 183 -11.39 -4.42 18.79
N GLY A 184 -10.78 -3.75 17.81
CA GLY A 184 -9.96 -2.56 18.03
C GLY A 184 -8.47 -2.84 18.01
N ASP A 185 -7.80 -2.42 19.07
CA ASP A 185 -6.35 -2.34 19.17
C ASP A 185 -5.67 -3.72 19.09
N ILE A 186 -4.43 -3.72 18.61
CA ILE A 186 -3.62 -4.92 18.43
C ILE A 186 -2.43 -4.87 19.37
N GLU A 187 -2.33 -5.85 20.26
CA GLU A 187 -1.13 -6.14 21.03
C GLU A 187 -0.63 -7.53 20.66
N ALA A 188 0.48 -7.65 19.95
CA ALA A 188 1.08 -8.93 19.61
C ALA A 188 2.45 -9.05 20.29
N GLU A 189 2.70 -10.19 20.93
CA GLU A 189 3.99 -10.52 21.54
C GLU A 189 4.49 -11.84 20.97
N VAL A 190 5.77 -11.88 20.58
CA VAL A 190 6.46 -13.11 20.23
C VAL A 190 7.79 -13.20 20.98
N THR A 191 8.08 -14.35 21.57
CA THR A 191 9.39 -14.67 22.14
C THR A 191 10.02 -15.77 21.32
N LEU A 192 11.26 -15.59 20.88
CA LEU A 192 11.93 -16.48 19.96
C LEU A 192 13.44 -16.61 20.25
N THR A 193 14.05 -17.65 19.72
CA THR A 193 15.51 -17.74 19.59
C THR A 193 15.92 -17.16 18.23
N TRP A 194 16.90 -16.27 18.23
CA TRP A 194 17.32 -15.58 17.02
C TRP A 194 18.20 -16.50 16.15
N PRO A 195 17.92 -16.69 14.84
CA PRO A 195 18.72 -17.58 14.00
C PRO A 195 19.92 -16.90 13.33
N GLY A 196 20.19 -15.63 13.61
CA GLY A 196 21.14 -14.83 12.83
C GLY A 196 20.46 -14.22 11.59
N ARG A 197 21.24 -13.89 10.56
CA ARG A 197 20.74 -13.19 9.36
C ARG A 197 19.99 -14.14 8.43
N SER A 198 18.76 -13.78 8.05
CA SER A 198 18.03 -14.52 7.00
C SER A 198 18.42 -14.09 5.58
N LYS A 199 18.45 -15.04 4.64
CA LYS A 199 18.67 -14.80 3.19
C LYS A 199 17.43 -14.20 2.48
N GLY A 200 16.28 -14.13 3.16
CA GLY A 200 15.03 -13.59 2.63
C GLY A 200 14.06 -13.20 3.75
N THR A 201 12.77 -13.10 3.43
CA THR A 201 11.72 -12.87 4.43
C THR A 201 11.26 -14.22 4.98
N ALA A 202 11.55 -14.52 6.24
CA ALA A 202 11.12 -15.76 6.89
C ALA A 202 9.99 -15.48 7.89
N THR A 203 8.90 -16.24 7.84
CA THR A 203 7.75 -16.00 8.72
C THR A 203 7.98 -16.60 10.11
N ILE A 204 7.95 -15.75 11.14
CA ILE A 204 8.14 -16.13 12.54
C ILE A 204 6.81 -16.59 13.12
N ALA A 205 5.77 -15.79 13.00
CA ALA A 205 4.43 -16.13 13.47
C ALA A 205 3.39 -15.48 12.56
N ARG A 206 2.24 -16.13 12.39
CA ARG A 206 1.17 -15.61 11.53
C ARG A 206 -0.21 -16.08 11.98
N ILE A 207 -1.20 -15.20 11.82
CA ILE A 207 -2.62 -15.51 11.88
C ILE A 207 -3.18 -15.43 10.47
N ASP A 208 -3.76 -16.53 9.99
CA ASP A 208 -4.35 -16.63 8.67
C ASP A 208 -5.84 -16.30 8.68
N GLY A 209 -6.25 -15.53 7.67
CA GLY A 209 -7.65 -15.33 7.34
C GLY A 209 -8.24 -16.55 6.60
N LEU A 210 -9.57 -16.58 6.43
CA LEU A 210 -10.25 -17.63 5.64
C LEU A 210 -9.79 -17.67 4.17
N SER A 211 -9.41 -16.52 3.60
CA SER A 211 -8.86 -16.46 2.23
C SER A 211 -7.44 -17.02 2.13
N GLY A 212 -6.80 -17.35 3.25
CA GLY A 212 -5.39 -17.73 3.33
C GLY A 212 -4.42 -16.55 3.43
N ASP A 213 -4.92 -15.31 3.39
CA ASP A 213 -4.10 -14.11 3.57
C ASP A 213 -3.67 -13.92 5.03
N ALA A 214 -2.53 -13.24 5.24
CA ALA A 214 -2.05 -12.93 6.58
C ALA A 214 -2.90 -11.79 7.14
N VAL A 215 -3.61 -12.03 8.23
CA VAL A 215 -4.22 -10.95 8.99
C VAL A 215 -3.18 -10.31 9.88
N LEU A 216 -2.36 -11.12 10.53
CA LEU A 216 -1.20 -10.65 11.28
C LEU A 216 -0.02 -11.54 10.86
N SER A 217 1.10 -10.95 10.47
CA SER A 217 2.36 -11.67 10.33
C SER A 217 3.49 -10.92 11.00
N ILE A 218 4.31 -11.69 11.70
CA ILE A 218 5.60 -11.27 12.24
C ILE A 218 6.64 -12.02 11.43
N ASP A 219 7.47 -11.29 10.71
CA ASP A 219 8.42 -11.81 9.73
C ASP A 219 9.84 -11.33 10.07
N GLN A 220 10.82 -12.19 9.85
CA GLN A 220 12.24 -11.85 9.88
C GLN A 220 12.68 -11.39 8.49
N ARG A 221 13.31 -10.21 8.37
CA ARG A 221 13.91 -9.73 7.12
C ARG A 221 15.37 -9.34 7.35
N SER A 222 16.31 -10.17 6.90
CA SER A 222 17.75 -9.97 7.15
C SER A 222 18.05 -9.84 8.66
N THR A 223 18.20 -8.62 9.17
CA THR A 223 18.52 -8.28 10.57
C THR A 223 17.43 -7.43 11.22
N SER A 224 16.25 -7.34 10.61
CA SER A 224 15.08 -6.67 11.18
C SER A 224 13.93 -7.64 11.37
N ILE A 225 13.01 -7.26 12.24
CA ILE A 225 11.71 -7.87 12.39
C ILE A 225 10.68 -6.93 11.80
N ARG A 226 9.80 -7.49 10.97
CA ARG A 226 8.72 -6.80 10.29
C ARG A 226 7.41 -7.31 10.85
N VAL A 227 6.49 -6.39 11.13
CA VAL A 227 5.10 -6.73 11.45
C VAL A 227 4.20 -6.16 10.37
N HIS A 228 3.33 -7.03 9.85
CA HIS A 228 2.23 -6.69 8.98
C HIS A 228 0.93 -7.06 9.70
N ALA A 229 0.00 -6.11 9.80
CA ALA A 229 -1.27 -6.30 10.46
C ALA A 229 -2.41 -5.74 9.61
N PHE A 230 -3.56 -6.40 9.67
CA PHE A 230 -4.75 -6.07 8.89
C PHE A 230 -5.35 -4.74 9.36
N SER A 231 -5.57 -3.84 8.42
CA SER A 231 -6.19 -2.54 8.67
C SER A 231 -7.47 -2.38 7.86
N HIS A 232 -8.21 -1.30 8.08
CA HIS A 232 -9.40 -1.03 7.28
C HIS A 232 -9.07 -0.91 5.78
N ALA A 233 -7.86 -0.46 5.42
CA ALA A 233 -7.33 -0.46 4.06
C ALA A 233 -7.36 -1.85 3.41
N SER A 234 -7.11 -2.92 4.18
CA SER A 234 -7.15 -4.29 3.67
C SER A 234 -8.53 -4.68 3.14
N ALA A 235 -9.61 -4.26 3.83
CA ALA A 235 -10.98 -4.53 3.39
C ALA A 235 -11.29 -3.88 2.05
N TRP A 236 -10.60 -2.78 1.74
CA TRP A 236 -10.67 -2.07 0.46
C TRP A 236 -9.61 -2.54 -0.54
N ARG A 237 -8.84 -3.59 -0.24
CA ARG A 237 -7.73 -4.08 -1.06
C ARG A 237 -6.74 -2.95 -1.40
N LEU A 238 -6.49 -2.10 -0.43
CA LEU A 238 -5.46 -1.07 -0.46
C LEU A 238 -4.23 -1.56 0.31
N ARG A 239 -3.10 -0.87 0.17
CA ARG A 239 -1.89 -1.25 0.89
C ARG A 239 -2.05 -0.96 2.38
N THR A 240 -1.64 -1.94 3.18
CA THR A 240 -1.54 -1.83 4.63
C THR A 240 -0.16 -1.31 5.03
N PRO A 241 -0.07 -0.56 6.13
CA PRO A 241 1.22 -0.18 6.65
C PRO A 241 1.96 -1.39 7.24
N MET A 242 3.28 -1.38 7.12
CA MET A 242 4.18 -2.38 7.69
C MET A 242 5.21 -1.68 8.58
N VAL A 243 5.45 -2.21 9.78
CA VAL A 243 6.42 -1.64 10.72
C VAL A 243 7.62 -2.55 10.84
N ASP A 244 8.81 -1.98 10.69
CA ASP A 244 10.08 -2.68 10.84
C ASP A 244 10.82 -2.18 12.09
N VAL A 245 11.45 -3.09 12.83
CA VAL A 245 12.40 -2.77 13.89
C VAL A 245 13.71 -3.52 13.63
N PRO A 246 14.88 -2.85 13.67
CA PRO A 246 16.15 -3.56 13.63
C PRO A 246 16.30 -4.42 14.89
N ILE A 247 16.99 -5.54 14.78
CA ILE A 247 17.40 -6.30 15.97
C ILE A 247 18.43 -5.49 16.76
N PRO A 248 18.40 -5.54 18.11
CA PRO A 248 19.39 -4.89 18.95
C PRO A 248 20.83 -5.26 18.55
N PRO A 249 21.78 -4.30 18.57
CA PRO A 249 23.17 -4.59 18.24
C PRO A 249 23.76 -5.63 19.21
N GLY A 250 24.64 -6.49 18.70
CA GLY A 250 25.32 -7.50 19.50
C GLY A 250 24.54 -8.80 19.70
N ILE A 251 23.31 -8.91 19.19
CA ILE A 251 22.55 -10.18 19.20
C ILE A 251 23.19 -11.19 18.23
N VAL A 252 23.41 -12.41 18.72
CA VAL A 252 23.96 -13.53 17.95
C VAL A 252 22.94 -14.66 17.82
N ALA A 253 23.24 -15.65 16.98
CA ALA A 253 22.37 -16.82 16.83
C ALA A 253 22.25 -17.57 18.17
N GLY A 254 21.03 -17.96 18.53
CA GLY A 254 20.69 -18.63 19.79
C GLY A 254 20.24 -17.70 20.92
N ASP A 255 20.51 -16.39 20.85
CA ASP A 255 20.01 -15.44 21.85
C ASP A 255 18.47 -15.38 21.84
N THR A 256 17.88 -15.18 23.01
CA THR A 256 16.43 -14.99 23.13
C THR A 256 16.05 -13.54 22.87
N VAL A 257 15.08 -13.34 21.99
CA VAL A 257 14.53 -12.02 21.65
C VAL A 257 13.03 -12.02 21.91
N ALA A 258 12.55 -11.03 22.64
CA ALA A 258 11.13 -10.75 22.80
C ALA A 258 10.75 -9.57 21.91
N VAL A 259 9.66 -9.71 21.17
CA VAL A 259 9.15 -8.71 20.24
C VAL A 259 7.75 -8.35 20.66
N ARG A 260 7.48 -7.06 20.82
CA ARG A 260 6.16 -6.53 21.17
C ARG A 260 5.72 -5.53 20.12
N PHE A 261 4.58 -5.79 19.53
CA PHE A 261 3.88 -4.92 18.61
C PHE A 261 2.63 -4.40 19.29
N ASN A 262 2.44 -3.09 19.25
CA ASN A 262 1.25 -2.43 19.75
C ASN A 262 0.73 -1.48 18.67
N TRP A 263 -0.56 -1.58 18.34
CA TRP A 263 -1.26 -0.69 17.41
C TRP A 263 -2.57 -0.24 18.05
N GLN A 264 -2.62 1.00 18.49
CA GLN A 264 -3.76 1.63 19.16
C GLN A 264 -4.23 2.85 18.38
N GLY A 265 -5.42 2.77 17.78
CA GLY A 265 -5.91 3.81 16.87
C GLY A 265 -4.91 4.14 15.74
N THR A 266 -4.29 5.33 15.79
CA THR A 266 -3.25 5.74 14.83
C THR A 266 -1.83 5.61 15.36
N ASP A 267 -1.66 5.27 16.64
CA ASP A 267 -0.36 5.06 17.26
C ASP A 267 0.10 3.62 17.06
N VAL A 268 1.35 3.43 16.65
CA VAL A 268 1.93 2.12 16.44
C VAL A 268 3.35 2.07 16.96
N ALA A 269 3.70 0.96 17.61
CA ALA A 269 5.01 0.71 18.16
C ALA A 269 5.41 -0.75 17.94
N LEU A 270 6.68 -0.95 17.64
CA LEU A 270 7.33 -2.25 17.54
C LEU A 270 8.63 -2.20 18.32
N VAL A 271 8.76 -3.07 19.31
CA VAL A 271 9.92 -3.15 20.21
C VAL A 271 10.49 -4.55 20.13
N ALA A 272 11.81 -4.66 19.92
CA ALA A 272 12.55 -5.90 20.07
C ALA A 272 13.50 -5.75 21.28
N THR A 273 13.37 -6.63 22.26
CA THR A 273 14.16 -6.65 23.50
C THR A 273 14.91 -7.96 23.65
N SER A 274 16.06 -7.90 24.30
CA SER A 274 16.94 -9.02 24.60
C SER A 274 17.76 -8.71 25.85
N SER A 275 18.54 -9.69 26.34
CA SER A 275 19.51 -9.45 27.41
C SER A 275 20.61 -8.45 27.05
N ARG A 276 20.87 -8.24 25.75
CA ARG A 276 21.95 -7.36 25.25
C ARG A 276 21.49 -5.95 24.91
N GLY A 277 20.18 -5.70 24.94
CA GLY A 277 19.63 -4.38 24.66
C GLY A 277 18.24 -4.44 24.02
N ALA A 278 17.77 -3.26 23.64
CA ALA A 278 16.47 -3.06 23.02
C ALA A 278 16.57 -2.19 21.77
N SER A 279 15.65 -2.40 20.84
CA SER A 279 15.45 -1.57 19.67
C SER A 279 13.96 -1.28 19.54
N ARG A 280 13.62 -0.06 19.15
CA ARG A 280 12.24 0.41 19.10
C ARG A 280 12.01 1.24 17.86
N THR A 281 10.92 0.95 17.19
CA THR A 281 10.33 1.78 16.13
C THR A 281 8.93 2.17 16.59
N ALA A 282 8.61 3.45 16.63
CA ALA A 282 7.28 3.91 17.03
C ALA A 282 6.91 5.21 16.31
N GLY A 283 5.61 5.44 16.17
CA GLY A 283 5.07 6.74 15.83
C GLY A 283 3.58 6.69 15.52
N ARG A 284 3.08 7.75 14.91
CA ARG A 284 1.66 7.96 14.66
C ARG A 284 1.38 8.08 13.15
N TYR A 285 0.27 7.53 12.69
CA TYR A 285 -0.29 7.83 11.36
C TYR A 285 -1.05 9.15 11.38
N HIS A 286 -0.80 9.98 10.37
CA HIS A 286 -1.42 11.28 10.17
C HIS A 286 -2.35 11.25 8.95
N PRO A 287 -3.33 12.15 8.88
CA PRO A 287 -4.17 12.30 7.69
C PRO A 287 -3.39 12.53 6.39
N SER A 288 -2.18 13.10 6.49
CA SER A 288 -1.28 13.34 5.35
C SER A 288 -0.56 12.10 4.84
N ASP A 289 -0.66 10.95 5.52
CA ASP A 289 -0.05 9.68 5.11
C ASP A 289 -0.94 8.87 4.14
N GLY A 290 -2.00 9.45 3.58
CA GLY A 290 -2.89 8.78 2.63
C GLY A 290 -2.17 8.19 1.41
N TRP A 291 -1.01 8.73 1.04
CA TRP A 291 -0.16 8.15 -0.01
C TRP A 291 0.31 6.73 0.30
N MET A 292 0.43 6.34 1.58
CA MET A 292 0.87 5.00 2.00
C MET A 292 -0.08 3.91 1.49
N LEU A 293 -1.37 4.23 1.35
CA LEU A 293 -2.39 3.32 0.83
C LEU A 293 -2.14 2.91 -0.63
N LEU A 294 -1.37 3.74 -1.35
CA LEU A 294 -1.11 3.60 -2.78
C LEU A 294 0.37 3.43 -3.12
N ASN A 295 1.30 3.50 -2.16
CA ASN A 295 2.73 3.54 -2.48
C ASN A 295 3.31 2.13 -2.71
N PRO A 296 3.87 1.82 -3.88
CA PRO A 296 4.48 0.52 -4.17
C PRO A 296 5.82 0.28 -3.45
N PHE A 297 6.46 1.31 -2.89
CA PHE A 297 7.73 1.23 -2.20
C PHE A 297 7.54 0.75 -0.75
N THR A 298 7.01 -0.46 -0.54
CA THR A 298 6.62 -1.04 0.77
C THR A 298 7.80 -1.52 1.64
N GLY A 299 8.99 -0.92 1.47
CA GLY A 299 10.13 -1.24 2.32
C GLY A 299 10.00 -0.57 3.68
N GLY A 300 9.25 -1.14 4.62
CA GLY A 300 9.34 -0.80 6.06
C GLY A 300 9.31 0.69 6.38
N LEU A 301 8.54 1.47 5.60
CA LEU A 301 8.63 2.94 5.60
C LEU A 301 8.10 3.59 6.87
N ALA A 302 7.56 2.83 7.83
CA ALA A 302 6.60 3.37 8.77
C ALA A 302 7.10 4.60 9.56
N PHE A 303 8.40 4.73 9.82
CA PHE A 303 8.94 5.89 10.58
C PHE A 303 10.36 6.30 10.17
N ASP A 304 10.73 6.13 8.90
CA ASP A 304 12.04 6.58 8.40
C ASP A 304 11.99 7.97 7.74
N ARG A 305 13.16 8.53 7.40
CA ARG A 305 13.27 9.83 6.70
C ARG A 305 12.53 9.83 5.35
N ARG A 306 12.35 8.67 4.71
CA ARG A 306 11.67 8.58 3.41
C ARG A 306 10.17 8.82 3.58
N ARG A 307 9.55 8.41 4.69
CA ARG A 307 8.16 8.78 4.98
C ARG A 307 7.96 10.28 4.96
N THR A 308 8.79 11.03 5.69
CA THR A 308 8.70 12.50 5.73
C THR A 308 8.84 13.10 4.34
N ILE A 309 9.79 12.62 3.53
CA ILE A 309 10.00 13.10 2.15
C ILE A 309 8.74 12.85 1.31
N TRP A 310 8.18 11.65 1.35
CA TRP A 310 6.98 11.31 0.59
C TRP A 310 5.75 12.09 1.06
N THR A 311 5.58 12.27 2.37
CA THR A 311 4.50 13.10 2.92
C THR A 311 4.63 14.55 2.50
N VAL A 312 5.85 15.11 2.46
CA VAL A 312 6.11 16.46 1.94
C VAL A 312 5.77 16.55 0.46
N ILE A 313 6.25 15.62 -0.38
CA ILE A 313 5.94 15.60 -1.82
C ILE A 313 4.42 15.50 -2.03
N TRP A 314 3.75 14.64 -1.28
CA TRP A 314 2.30 14.46 -1.32
C TRP A 314 1.57 15.76 -1.02
N VAL A 315 1.86 16.40 0.13
CA VAL A 315 1.21 17.65 0.54
C VAL A 315 1.53 18.79 -0.43
N LEU A 316 2.79 18.92 -0.88
CA LEU A 316 3.18 19.94 -1.85
C LEU A 316 2.45 19.77 -3.19
N THR A 317 2.20 18.54 -3.62
CA THR A 317 1.46 18.27 -4.87
C THR A 317 0.03 18.81 -4.78
N TRP A 318 -0.68 18.51 -3.69
CA TRP A 318 -2.03 19.02 -3.44
C TRP A 318 -2.05 20.55 -3.30
N SER A 319 -1.12 21.11 -2.52
CA SER A 319 -1.01 22.55 -2.29
C SER A 319 -0.67 23.32 -3.56
N ALA A 320 0.22 22.79 -4.41
CA ALA A 320 0.56 23.41 -5.69
C ALA A 320 -0.64 23.43 -6.64
N ALA A 321 -1.38 22.32 -6.74
CA ALA A 321 -2.59 22.25 -7.56
C ALA A 321 -3.65 23.24 -7.06
N PHE A 322 -3.94 23.24 -5.75
CA PHE A 322 -4.89 24.16 -5.14
C PHE A 322 -4.47 25.63 -5.35
N GLY A 323 -3.21 25.96 -5.05
CA GLY A 323 -2.65 27.30 -5.18
C GLY A 323 -2.68 27.81 -6.62
N TRP A 324 -2.39 26.95 -7.60
CA TRP A 324 -2.48 27.30 -9.03
C TRP A 324 -3.88 27.74 -9.43
N TYR A 325 -4.92 26.96 -9.08
CA TYR A 325 -6.30 27.31 -9.44
C TYR A 325 -6.82 28.51 -8.65
N LEU A 326 -6.42 28.67 -7.38
CA LEU A 326 -6.75 29.85 -6.60
C LEU A 326 -6.15 31.11 -7.22
N TRP A 327 -4.87 31.07 -7.58
CA TRP A 327 -4.19 32.16 -8.30
C TRP A 327 -4.91 32.53 -9.61
N ARG A 328 -5.32 31.53 -10.40
CA ARG A 328 -6.10 31.75 -11.63
C ARG A 328 -7.45 32.43 -11.39
N ALA A 329 -8.15 32.06 -10.32
CA ALA A 329 -9.42 32.67 -9.96
C ALA A 329 -9.25 34.16 -9.61
N LEU A 330 -8.16 34.52 -8.92
CA LEU A 330 -7.85 35.89 -8.54
C LEU A 330 -7.45 36.77 -9.74
N LEU A 331 -6.57 36.29 -10.62
CA LEU A 331 -6.18 37.04 -11.83
C LEU A 331 -7.36 37.35 -12.76
N SER A 332 -8.38 36.48 -12.78
CA SER A 332 -9.58 36.70 -13.60
C SER A 332 -10.46 37.86 -13.10
N THR A 333 -10.23 38.38 -11.89
CA THR A 333 -10.98 39.53 -11.36
C THR A 333 -10.37 40.89 -11.72
N SER A 334 -9.05 40.96 -11.85
CA SER A 334 -8.36 42.23 -12.14
C SER A 334 -8.61 42.74 -13.55
N THR A 335 -8.80 41.85 -14.53
CA THR A 335 -9.09 42.22 -15.92
C THR A 335 -10.49 42.80 -16.13
N ALA A 336 -11.44 42.50 -15.24
CA ALA A 336 -12.81 43.00 -15.35
C ALA A 336 -12.99 44.43 -14.82
N LEU A 337 -12.01 44.97 -14.09
CA LEU A 337 -12.03 46.32 -13.52
C LEU A 337 -11.23 47.33 -14.36
N SER A 338 -10.63 46.89 -15.47
CA SER A 338 -9.75 47.70 -16.32
C SER A 338 -10.29 47.95 -17.73
N GLU A 339 -11.54 47.58 -18.05
CA GLU A 339 -12.23 48.06 -19.25
C GLU A 339 -13.05 49.32 -18.87
N PRO A 340 -12.62 50.52 -19.30
CA PRO A 340 -13.31 51.79 -19.03
C PRO A 340 -14.61 51.97 -19.83
#